data_AF-A0A8J7SNJ6-F1
#
_entry.id   AF-A0A8J7SNJ6-F1
#
_cell.length_a   1.000
_cell.length_b   1.000
_cell.length_c   1.000
_cell.angle_alpha   90.00
_cell.angle_beta   90.00
_cell.angle_gamma   90.00
#
_symmetry.space_group_name_H-M   'P 1'
#
loop_
_entity.id
_entity.type
_entity.pdbx_description
1 polymer ?
#
loop_
_entity_poly.entity_id
_entity_poly.type
_entity_poly.pdbx_seq_one_letter_code
_entity_poly.pdbx_strand_id
1 'polypeptide(L)'
;MDCNTIKEILDKYWEGETSLKEEKLLRTYFNSNQVAKELESFRPLFVYYKEQKRKTTTQSFEGLKNKSVVHRLLPTWVAVAASILMLLMAGTFCYVNQTVPNPTILAVDETIKDTYKDPEVAYKEAK
;
A
#
# COMPACT_ATOMS: atom_id res chain seq x y z
N MET A 1 38.77 17.60 -37.56
CA MET A 1 37.41 17.30 -38.06
C MET A 1 37.11 18.38 -39.07
N ASP A 2 36.99 18.02 -40.34
CA ASP A 2 36.80 18.98 -41.42
C ASP A 2 35.34 19.44 -41.45
N CYS A 3 35.11 20.75 -41.59
CA CYS A 3 33.74 21.30 -41.58
C CYS A 3 32.90 20.76 -42.76
N ASN A 4 33.55 20.50 -43.90
CA ASN A 4 32.87 20.00 -45.10
C ASN A 4 32.33 18.57 -44.92
N THR A 5 33.07 17.69 -44.25
CA THR A 5 32.60 16.31 -44.02
C THR A 5 31.41 16.25 -43.07
N ILE A 6 31.36 17.16 -42.08
CA ILE A 6 30.19 17.30 -41.20
C ILE A 6 28.97 17.81 -41.97
N LYS A 7 29.14 18.75 -42.91
CA LYS A 7 28.05 19.25 -43.76
C LYS A 7 27.46 18.13 -44.63
N GLU A 8 28.31 17.34 -45.29
CA GLU A 8 27.85 16.19 -46.09
C GLU A 8 27.08 15.16 -45.26
N ILE A 9 27.55 14.85 -44.05
CA ILE A 9 26.85 13.94 -43.14
C ILE A 9 25.52 14.55 -42.67
N LEU A 10 25.46 15.88 -42.48
CA LEU A 10 24.26 16.57 -42.05
C LEU A 10 23.20 16.58 -43.17
N ASP A 11 23.59 16.76 -44.42
CA ASP A 11 22.67 16.68 -45.56
C ASP A 11 22.04 15.27 -45.66
N LYS A 12 22.86 14.22 -45.55
CA LYS A 12 22.35 12.83 -45.46
C LYS A 12 21.46 12.59 -44.24
N TYR A 13 21.73 13.26 -43.12
CA TYR A 13 20.92 13.14 -41.91
C TYR A 13 19.52 13.68 -42.15
N TRP A 14 19.41 14.79 -42.89
CA TRP A 14 18.11 15.35 -43.30
C TRP A 14 17.36 14.46 -44.29
N GLU A 15 18.08 13.77 -45.17
CA GLU A 15 17.52 12.78 -46.10
C GLU A 15 17.19 11.44 -45.43
N GLY A 16 17.66 11.21 -44.20
CA GLY A 16 17.44 9.97 -43.45
C GLY A 16 18.33 8.80 -43.90
N GLU A 17 19.43 9.09 -44.60
CA GLU A 17 20.34 8.07 -45.16
C GLU A 17 21.59 7.83 -44.29
N THR A 18 21.67 8.43 -43.10
CA THR A 18 22.85 8.27 -42.24
C THR A 18 22.97 6.91 -41.60
N SER A 19 24.22 6.43 -41.49
CA SER A 19 24.57 5.26 -40.71
C SER A 19 24.79 5.58 -39.22
N LEU A 20 24.70 4.56 -38.36
CA LEU A 20 24.98 4.70 -36.91
C LEU A 20 26.38 5.27 -36.61
N LYS A 21 27.36 5.03 -37.47
CA LYS A 21 28.73 5.56 -37.31
C LYS A 21 28.77 7.06 -37.58
N GLU A 22 28.11 7.51 -38.63
CA GLU A 22 28.01 8.92 -39.02
C GLU A 22 27.23 9.72 -37.97
N GLU A 23 26.10 9.20 -37.48
CA GLU A 23 25.35 9.84 -36.40
C GLU A 23 26.17 9.97 -35.11
N LYS A 24 26.97 8.94 -34.77
CA LYS A 24 27.88 9.00 -33.61
C LYS A 24 28.94 10.08 -33.79
N LEU A 25 29.43 10.27 -35.01
CA LEU A 25 30.40 11.31 -35.35
C LEU A 25 29.75 12.69 -35.22
N LEU A 26 28.53 12.86 -35.76
CA LEU A 26 27.73 14.08 -35.64
C LEU A 26 27.49 14.45 -34.17
N ARG A 27 27.07 13.49 -33.35
CA ARG A 27 26.91 13.65 -31.90
C ARG A 27 28.22 14.06 -31.23
N THR A 28 29.35 13.44 -31.60
CA THR A 28 30.66 13.76 -31.01
C THR A 28 31.10 15.17 -31.37
N TYR A 29 30.92 15.58 -32.64
CA TYR A 29 31.24 16.90 -33.14
C TYR A 29 30.44 17.99 -32.42
N PHE A 30 29.12 17.87 -32.34
CA PHE A 30 28.26 18.86 -31.68
C PHE A 30 28.40 18.89 -30.14
N ASN A 31 28.86 17.80 -29.53
CA ASN A 31 29.21 17.78 -28.10
C ASN A 31 30.59 18.38 -27.79
N SER A 32 31.41 18.66 -28.82
CA SER A 32 32.70 19.33 -28.64
C SER A 32 32.53 20.84 -28.42
N ASN A 33 33.58 21.50 -27.91
CA ASN A 33 33.59 22.96 -27.71
C ASN A 33 34.01 23.74 -28.98
N GLN A 34 34.26 23.06 -30.10
CA GLN A 34 34.73 23.67 -31.35
C GLN A 34 33.78 23.34 -32.50
N VAL A 35 32.54 23.86 -32.41
CA VAL A 35 31.54 23.76 -33.49
C VAL A 35 31.67 25.01 -34.37
N ALA A 36 31.64 24.84 -35.69
CA ALA A 36 31.65 25.95 -36.64
C ALA A 36 30.41 26.85 -36.43
N LYS A 37 30.59 28.17 -36.51
CA LYS A 37 29.54 29.17 -36.25
C LYS A 37 28.28 28.96 -37.09
N GLU A 38 28.42 28.51 -38.33
CA GLU A 38 27.30 28.20 -39.24
C GLU A 38 26.47 27.00 -38.78
N LEU A 39 27.09 26.06 -38.07
CA LEU A 39 26.47 24.82 -37.62
C LEU A 39 25.98 24.91 -36.17
N GLU A 40 26.32 25.98 -35.46
CA GLU A 40 25.99 26.17 -34.04
C GLU A 40 24.48 26.13 -33.79
N SER A 41 23.66 26.62 -34.73
CA SER A 41 22.19 26.54 -34.69
C SER A 41 21.64 25.11 -34.60
N PHE A 42 22.38 24.11 -35.12
CA PHE A 42 21.97 22.70 -35.10
C PHE A 42 22.46 21.95 -33.86
N ARG A 43 23.35 22.53 -33.07
CA ARG A 43 23.87 21.98 -31.81
C ARG A 43 22.80 21.42 -30.86
N PRO A 44 21.66 22.11 -30.58
CA PRO A 44 20.66 21.60 -29.63
C PRO A 44 20.07 20.23 -30.02
N LEU A 45 20.04 19.88 -31.32
CA LEU A 45 19.54 18.58 -31.80
C LEU A 45 20.39 17.40 -31.31
N PHE A 46 21.70 17.60 -31.15
CA PHE A 46 22.66 16.53 -30.88
C PHE A 46 23.19 16.51 -29.44
N VAL A 47 23.00 17.60 -28.69
CA VAL A 47 23.51 17.75 -27.31
C VAL A 47 22.52 17.28 -26.25
N TYR A 48 21.23 17.17 -26.56
CA TYR A 48 20.15 16.80 -25.64
C TYR A 48 20.45 15.55 -24.79
N TYR A 49 20.95 14.48 -25.42
CA TYR A 49 21.23 13.22 -24.73
C TYR A 49 22.29 13.34 -23.62
N LYS A 50 23.31 14.20 -23.81
CA LYS A 50 24.36 14.41 -22.80
C LYS A 50 23.82 15.19 -21.61
N GLU A 51 22.96 16.18 -21.86
CA GLU A 51 22.36 17.01 -20.82
C GLU A 51 21.36 16.23 -19.96
N GLN A 52 20.58 15.34 -20.59
CA GLN A 52 19.63 14.49 -19.87
C GLN A 52 20.30 13.41 -19.04
N LYS A 53 21.39 12.80 -19.53
CA LYS A 53 22.14 11.79 -18.78
C LYS A 53 22.64 12.34 -17.43
N ARG A 54 22.98 13.63 -17.36
CA ARG A 54 23.36 14.29 -16.10
C ARG A 54 22.18 14.47 -15.13
N LYS A 55 20.96 14.66 -15.65
CA LYS A 55 19.74 14.86 -14.83
C LYS A 55 19.12 13.53 -14.38
N THR A 56 19.24 12.46 -15.17
CA THR A 56 18.69 11.15 -14.84
C THR A 56 19.57 10.31 -13.92
N THR A 57 20.88 10.58 -13.83
CA THR A 57 21.75 9.86 -12.88
C THR A 57 21.58 10.31 -11.41
N THR A 58 21.09 11.53 -11.15
CA THR A 58 20.79 11.97 -9.77
C THR A 58 19.42 11.51 -9.28
N GLN A 59 18.54 11.08 -10.19
CA GLN A 59 17.34 10.31 -9.84
C GLN A 59 17.70 8.82 -9.87
N SER A 60 18.67 8.47 -9.05
CA SER A 60 18.91 7.09 -8.64
C SER A 60 17.56 6.48 -8.28
N PHE A 61 17.26 5.32 -8.86
CA PHE A 61 16.08 4.49 -8.60
C PHE A 61 16.03 3.97 -7.14
N GLU A 62 16.59 4.69 -6.18
CA GLU A 62 16.50 4.43 -4.74
C GLU A 62 15.06 4.58 -4.22
N GLY A 63 14.21 5.29 -4.96
CA GLY A 63 12.78 5.44 -4.66
C GLY A 63 11.90 4.22 -4.95
N LEU A 64 12.42 3.19 -5.65
CA LEU A 64 11.70 1.93 -5.87
C LEU A 64 12.12 0.82 -4.88
N LYS A 65 12.64 1.18 -3.70
CA LYS A 65 12.46 0.30 -2.54
C LYS A 65 10.98 0.33 -2.18
N ASN A 66 10.24 -0.56 -2.83
CA ASN A 66 8.87 -0.90 -2.51
C ASN A 66 8.80 -1.34 -1.04
N LYS A 67 8.74 -0.37 -0.12
CA LYS A 67 8.33 -0.59 1.25
C LYS A 67 6.87 -1.00 1.13
N SER A 68 6.64 -2.31 1.13
CA SER A 68 5.32 -2.87 1.40
C SER A 68 4.79 -2.22 2.67
N VAL A 69 3.92 -1.23 2.49
CA VAL A 69 3.22 -0.58 3.60
C VAL A 69 2.08 -1.52 3.94
N VAL A 70 2.40 -2.63 4.62
CA VAL A 70 1.38 -3.47 5.22
C VAL A 70 0.75 -2.60 6.31
N HIS A 71 -0.41 -2.02 6.02
CA HIS A 71 -1.09 -1.11 6.93
C HIS A 71 -1.60 -1.93 8.11
N ARG A 72 -0.74 -2.15 9.10
CA ARG A 72 -1.11 -2.80 10.35
C ARG A 72 -1.95 -1.81 11.14
N LEU A 73 -3.26 -1.84 10.92
CA LEU A 73 -4.21 -0.89 11.53
C LEU A 73 -4.23 -0.97 13.07
N LEU A 74 -3.70 -2.06 13.65
CA LEU A 74 -3.66 -2.25 15.10
C LEU A 74 -2.29 -2.80 15.54
N PRO A 75 -1.71 -2.29 16.64
CA PRO A 75 -0.46 -2.81 17.18
C PRO A 75 -0.62 -4.27 17.66
N THR A 76 0.45 -5.07 17.59
CA THR A 76 0.44 -6.52 17.94
C THR A 76 -0.18 -6.83 19.30
N TRP A 77 -0.06 -5.90 20.25
CA TRP A 77 -0.53 -6.07 21.62
C TRP A 77 -2.07 -6.08 21.70
N VAL A 78 -2.76 -5.41 20.77
CA VAL A 78 -4.23 -5.48 20.67
C VAL A 78 -4.68 -6.87 20.24
N ALA A 79 -3.94 -7.54 19.35
CA ALA A 79 -4.25 -8.91 18.94
C ALA A 79 -4.08 -9.90 20.10
N VAL A 80 -3.05 -9.71 20.93
CA VAL A 80 -2.81 -10.52 22.15
C VAL A 80 -3.91 -10.28 23.19
N ALA A 81 -4.34 -9.04 23.41
CA ALA A 81 -5.44 -8.75 24.32
C ALA A 81 -6.77 -9.36 23.84
N ALA A 82 -7.06 -9.27 22.53
CA ALA A 82 -8.28 -9.82 21.95
C ALA A 82 -8.38 -11.34 22.07
N SER A 83 -7.26 -12.08 21.91
CA SER A 83 -7.28 -13.54 22.06
C SER A 83 -7.57 -13.97 23.50
N ILE A 84 -7.02 -13.26 24.50
CA ILE A 84 -7.32 -13.51 25.91
C ILE A 84 -8.80 -13.26 26.20
N LEU A 85 -9.35 -12.15 25.71
CA LEU A 85 -10.77 -11.83 25.89
C LEU A 85 -11.67 -12.89 25.25
N MET A 86 -11.32 -13.35 24.05
CA MET A 86 -12.08 -14.39 23.33
C MET A 86 -12.06 -15.73 24.07
N LEU A 87 -10.92 -16.11 24.68
CA LEU A 87 -10.82 -17.32 25.50
C LEU A 87 -11.65 -17.23 26.78
N LEU A 88 -11.64 -16.07 27.46
CA LEU A 88 -12.48 -15.86 28.65
C LEU A 88 -13.97 -15.88 28.32
N MET A 89 -14.37 -15.27 27.19
CA MET A 89 -15.77 -15.29 26.72
C MET A 89 -16.21 -16.69 26.32
N ALA A 90 -15.40 -17.43 25.57
CA ALA A 90 -15.71 -18.81 25.19
C ALA A 90 -15.74 -19.74 26.42
N GLY A 91 -14.80 -19.58 27.35
CA GLY A 91 -14.74 -20.37 28.58
C GLY A 91 -15.95 -20.14 29.49
N THR A 92 -16.33 -18.89 29.72
CA THR A 92 -17.54 -18.54 30.49
C THR A 92 -18.81 -19.02 29.81
N PHE A 93 -18.91 -18.87 28.48
CA PHE A 93 -20.05 -19.36 27.70
C PHE A 93 -20.20 -20.89 27.78
N CYS A 94 -19.11 -21.64 27.60
CA CYS A 94 -19.11 -23.10 27.76
C CYS A 94 -19.44 -23.53 29.20
N TYR A 95 -18.92 -22.83 30.21
CA TYR A 95 -19.20 -23.12 31.61
C TYR A 95 -20.68 -22.94 31.94
N VAL A 96 -21.29 -21.82 31.52
CA VAL A 96 -22.73 -21.59 31.69
C VAL A 96 -23.51 -22.68 30.96
N ASN A 97 -23.21 -22.95 29.69
CA ASN A 97 -23.98 -23.93 28.91
C ASN A 97 -23.85 -25.38 29.43
N GLN A 98 -22.78 -25.72 30.15
CA GLN A 98 -22.62 -27.02 30.80
C GLN A 98 -23.27 -27.10 32.19
N THR A 99 -23.31 -25.98 32.92
CA THR A 99 -23.86 -25.93 34.30
C THR A 99 -25.35 -25.64 34.35
N VAL A 100 -25.95 -25.15 33.27
CA VAL A 100 -27.41 -24.99 33.16
C VAL A 100 -28.00 -26.20 32.41
N PRO A 101 -28.43 -27.29 33.10
CA PRO A 101 -29.27 -28.30 32.46
C PRO A 101 -30.58 -27.63 32.01
N ASN A 102 -31.08 -28.04 30.83
CA ASN A 102 -32.31 -27.57 30.15
C ASN A 102 -33.24 -26.71 31.02
N PRO A 103 -33.56 -25.44 30.64
CA PRO A 103 -34.59 -24.66 31.31
C PRO A 103 -35.99 -25.16 30.90
N THR A 104 -36.26 -26.42 31.20
CA THR A 104 -37.62 -26.96 31.15
C THR A 104 -38.24 -26.65 32.51
N ILE A 105 -39.20 -25.72 32.44
CA ILE A 105 -40.14 -25.27 33.48
C ILE A 105 -39.56 -24.21 34.44
N LEU A 106 -40.19 -23.03 34.39
CA LEU A 106 -40.45 -22.15 35.53
C LEU A 106 -40.67 -23.02 36.78
N ALA A 107 -39.61 -23.30 37.53
CA ALA A 107 -39.78 -23.80 38.88
C ALA A 107 -40.56 -22.69 39.60
N VAL A 108 -41.88 -22.88 39.69
CA VAL A 108 -42.65 -22.54 40.88
C VAL A 108 -41.76 -22.99 42.01
N ASP A 109 -41.11 -22.01 42.61
CA ASP A 109 -40.26 -22.20 43.75
C ASP A 109 -41.14 -22.83 44.84
N GLU A 110 -41.01 -24.14 45.03
CA GLU A 110 -41.64 -24.89 46.13
C GLU A 110 -41.19 -24.36 47.51
N THR A 111 -40.28 -23.36 47.55
CA THR A 111 -39.85 -22.66 48.76
C THR A 111 -40.68 -21.43 49.12
N ILE A 112 -41.65 -21.01 48.29
CA ILE A 112 -42.78 -20.22 48.80
C ILE A 112 -43.67 -21.17 49.60
N LYS A 113 -43.27 -21.42 50.84
CA LYS A 113 -44.08 -22.10 51.84
C LYS A 113 -45.24 -21.16 52.17
N ASP A 114 -46.33 -21.30 51.42
CA ASP A 114 -47.50 -20.46 51.59
C ASP A 114 -47.97 -20.53 53.05
N THR A 115 -48.26 -19.38 53.66
CA THR A 115 -48.50 -19.29 55.11
C THR A 115 -49.79 -20.03 55.50
N TYR A 116 -50.73 -20.10 54.56
CA TYR A 116 -51.98 -20.85 54.70
C TYR A 116 -52.12 -21.83 53.54
N LYS A 117 -52.50 -23.08 53.85
CA LYS A 117 -52.76 -24.11 52.83
C LYS A 117 -54.16 -24.00 52.19
N ASP A 118 -55.04 -23.22 52.80
CA ASP A 118 -56.43 -23.06 52.40
C ASP A 118 -56.75 -21.56 52.20
N PRO A 119 -57.17 -21.15 50.99
CA PRO A 119 -57.37 -19.74 50.65
C PRO A 119 -58.50 -19.07 51.44
N GLU A 120 -59.49 -19.82 51.96
CA GLU A 120 -60.59 -19.22 52.72
C GLU A 120 -60.14 -18.67 54.09
N VAL A 121 -59.10 -19.27 54.68
CA VAL A 121 -58.58 -18.86 55.99
C VAL A 121 -57.87 -17.50 55.87
N ALA A 122 -57.08 -17.30 54.81
CA ALA A 122 -56.39 -16.05 54.55
C ALA A 122 -57.37 -14.86 54.39
N TYR A 123 -58.52 -15.09 53.75
CA TYR A 123 -59.52 -14.04 53.54
C TYR A 123 -60.20 -13.59 54.83
N LYS A 124 -60.44 -14.51 55.77
CA LYS A 124 -61.09 -14.19 57.06
C LYS A 124 -60.18 -13.39 57.99
N GLU A 125 -58.87 -13.58 57.91
CA GLU A 125 -57.91 -12.86 58.75
C GLU A 125 -57.61 -11.44 58.24
N ALA A 126 -57.75 -11.21 56.94
CA ALA A 126 -57.56 -9.89 56.32
C ALA A 126 -58.75 -8.93 56.50
N LYS A 127 -59.86 -9.37 57.10
CA LYS A 127 -61.10 -8.59 57.27
C LYS A 127 -61.37 -8.30 58.75
#